data_AF-A0A967KR68-F1
#
_entry.id   AF-A0A967KR68-F1
#
_cell.length_a   1.000
_cell.length_b   1.000
_cell.length_c   1.000
_cell.angle_alpha   90.00
_cell.angle_beta   90.00
_cell.angle_gamma   90.00
#
_symmetry.space_group_name_H-M   'P 1'
#
loop_
_entity.id
_entity.type
_entity.pdbx_description
1 polymer ?
#
loop_
_entity_poly.entity_id
_entity_poly.type
_entity_poly.pdbx_seq_one_letter_code
_entity_poly.pdbx_strand_id
1 'polypeptide(L)'
;MRLRIHRNQPAIRICGTLLGIGFVLLGLFSLLGAGAHEAEIIRERATGFGVTAIVVGIIAVLCSLLVEDLSDVWCRSPRRWK
;
A
#
# COMPACT_ATOMS: atom_id res chain seq x y z
N MET A 1 -0.07 15.33 18.81
CA MET A 1 0.56 14.01 18.59
C MET A 1 1.92 14.22 17.95
N ARG A 2 3.04 13.82 18.59
CA ARG A 2 4.37 13.88 17.96
C ARG A 2 4.51 12.67 17.04
N LEU A 3 4.66 12.90 15.73
CA LEU A 3 5.08 11.88 14.77
C LEU A 3 6.50 11.41 15.15
N ARG A 4 6.61 10.19 15.68
CA ARG A 4 7.90 9.52 15.89
C ARG A 4 8.08 8.48 14.79
N ILE A 5 9.13 8.65 14.00
CA ILE A 5 9.55 7.66 13.00
C ILE A 5 10.35 6.60 13.75
N HIS A 6 9.79 5.39 13.84
CA HIS A 6 10.40 4.28 14.54
C HIS A 6 11.36 3.52 13.60
N ARG A 7 12.57 3.21 14.07
CA ARG A 7 13.61 2.49 13.29
C ARG A 7 13.65 0.97 13.54
N ASN A 8 12.73 0.45 14.35
CA ASN A 8 12.65 -0.97 14.63
C ASN A 8 12.12 -1.72 13.40
N GLN A 9 12.69 -2.90 13.13
CA GLN A 9 12.31 -3.82 12.04
C GLN A 9 12.43 -3.19 10.62
N PRO A 10 13.63 -2.74 10.20
CA PRO A 10 13.81 -1.98 8.96
C PRO A 10 13.37 -2.76 7.71
N ALA A 11 13.58 -4.08 7.67
CA ALA A 11 13.17 -4.91 6.54
C ALA A 11 11.65 -4.91 6.32
N ILE A 12 10.86 -5.02 7.39
CA ILE A 12 9.39 -5.05 7.30
C ILE A 12 8.87 -3.68 6.89
N ARG A 13 9.50 -2.60 7.38
CA ARG A 13 9.15 -1.24 6.96
C ARG A 13 9.42 -0.99 5.49
N ILE A 14 10.61 -1.37 5.01
CA ILE A 14 10.99 -1.24 3.60
C ILE A 14 10.03 -2.02 2.71
N CYS A 15 9.67 -3.26 3.08
CA CYS A 15 8.68 -4.04 2.34
C CYS A 15 7.29 -3.37 2.35
N GLY A 16 6.83 -2.89 3.51
CA GLY A 16 5.53 -2.22 3.64
C GLY A 16 5.45 -0.90 2.86
N THR A 17 6.53 -0.10 2.84
CA THR A 17 6.57 1.12 2.03
C THR A 17 6.66 0.84 0.54
N LEU A 18 7.48 -0.13 0.11
CA LEU A 18 7.56 -0.57 -1.29
C LEU A 18 6.20 -1.06 -1.79
N LEU A 19 5.51 -1.86 -0.99
CA LEU A 19 4.19 -2.38 -1.31
C LEU A 19 3.16 -1.24 -1.38
N GLY A 20 3.17 -0.31 -0.43
CA GLY A 20 2.31 0.87 -0.46
C GLY A 20 2.55 1.76 -1.69
N ILE A 21 3.82 2.02 -2.04
CA ILE A 21 4.20 2.74 -3.27
C ILE A 21 3.70 1.98 -4.50
N GLY A 22 3.85 0.65 -4.52
CA GLY A 22 3.36 -0.19 -5.61
C GLY A 22 1.85 -0.06 -5.84
N PHE A 23 1.05 -0.06 -4.77
CA PHE A 23 -0.39 0.15 -4.86
C PHE A 23 -0.77 1.56 -5.35
N VAL A 24 -0.05 2.59 -4.92
CA VAL A 24 -0.27 3.96 -5.41
C VAL A 24 0.04 4.05 -6.90
N LEU A 25 1.17 3.49 -7.35
CA LEU A 25 1.55 3.47 -8.77
C LEU A 25 0.56 2.66 -9.61
N LEU A 26 0.10 1.52 -9.11
CA LEU A 26 -0.92 0.70 -9.78
C LEU A 26 -2.24 1.44 -9.90
N GLY A 27 -2.65 2.15 -8.85
CA GLY A 27 -3.88 2.93 -8.87
C GLY A 27 -3.81 4.15 -9.80
N LEU A 28 -2.67 4.85 -9.82
CA LEU A 28 -2.38 5.90 -10.80
C LEU A 28 -2.40 5.38 -12.23
N PHE A 29 -1.78 4.21 -12.46
CA PHE A 29 -1.81 3.54 -13.76
C PHE A 29 -3.23 3.18 -14.17
N SER A 30 -4.06 2.68 -13.25
CA SER A 30 -5.46 2.37 -13.52
C SER A 30 -6.29 3.62 -13.87
N LEU A 31 -5.99 4.77 -13.26
CA LEU A 31 -6.67 6.03 -13.55
C LEU A 31 -6.24 6.67 -14.87
N LEU A 32 -4.94 6.63 -15.16
CA LEU A 32 -4.34 7.28 -16.34
C LEU A 32 -4.35 6.38 -17.58
N GLY A 33 -4.31 5.06 -17.37
CA GLY A 33 -4.24 4.03 -18.41
C GLY A 33 -5.60 3.58 -18.95
N ALA A 34 -6.71 4.03 -18.35
CA ALA A 34 -8.05 3.88 -18.92
C ALA A 34 -8.19 4.78 -20.16
N GLY A 35 -7.57 4.37 -21.26
CA GLY A 35 -7.54 5.09 -22.52
C GLY A 35 -8.93 5.29 -23.11
N ALA A 36 -9.07 6.32 -23.95
CA ALA A 36 -10.31 6.80 -24.56
C ALA A 36 -11.04 5.80 -25.50
N HIS A 37 -10.68 4.51 -25.49
CA HIS A 37 -11.25 3.45 -26.31
C HIS A 37 -11.92 2.33 -25.49
N GLU A 38 -11.89 2.42 -24.17
CA GLU A 38 -12.56 1.47 -23.28
C GLU A 38 -14.06 1.80 -23.16
N ALA A 39 -14.91 0.76 -23.15
CA ALA A 39 -16.34 0.93 -22.90
C ALA A 39 -16.56 1.62 -21.55
N GLU A 40 -17.59 2.46 -21.45
CA GLU A 40 -17.85 3.33 -20.28
C GLU A 40 -17.87 2.57 -18.95
N ILE A 41 -18.42 1.34 -18.97
CA ILE A 41 -18.47 0.41 -17.83
C ILE A 41 -17.07 -0.03 -17.36
N ILE A 42 -16.13 -0.24 -18.29
CA ILE A 42 -14.77 -0.65 -17.95
C ILE A 42 -14.00 0.52 -17.34
N ARG A 43 -14.25 1.73 -17.85
CA ARG A 43 -13.65 2.97 -17.32
C ARG A 43 -14.11 3.27 -15.89
N GLU A 44 -15.39 3.12 -15.57
CA GLU A 44 -15.88 3.31 -14.20
C GLU A 44 -15.23 2.34 -13.21
N ARG A 45 -15.13 1.05 -13.59
CA ARG A 45 -14.49 0.03 -12.76
C ARG A 45 -12.99 0.28 -12.58
N ALA A 46 -12.29 0.64 -13.66
CA ALA A 46 -10.87 0.99 -13.61
C ALA A 46 -10.62 2.22 -12.72
N THR A 47 -11.52 3.20 -12.74
CA THR A 47 -11.46 4.38 -11.89
C THR A 47 -11.68 4.01 -10.43
N GLY A 48 -12.72 3.22 -10.13
CA GLY A 48 -13.00 2.76 -8.77
C GLY A 48 -11.88 1.89 -8.18
N PHE A 49 -11.31 1.00 -8.98
CA PHE A 49 -10.12 0.23 -8.60
C PHE A 49 -8.91 1.14 -8.37
N GLY A 50 -8.69 2.12 -9.24
CA GLY A 50 -7.56 3.05 -9.13
C GLY A 50 -7.59 3.86 -7.84
N VAL A 51 -8.76 4.41 -7.50
CA VAL A 51 -8.95 5.16 -6.24
C VAL A 51 -8.72 4.27 -5.01
N THR A 52 -9.30 3.07 -5.00
CA THR A 52 -9.15 2.16 -3.86
C THR A 52 -7.70 1.70 -3.69
N ALA A 53 -6.99 1.40 -4.78
CA ALA A 53 -5.57 1.06 -4.75
C ALA A 53 -4.71 2.20 -4.20
N ILE A 54 -4.98 3.46 -4.59
CA ILE A 54 -4.27 4.62 -4.03
C ILE A 54 -4.51 4.76 -2.52
N VAL A 55 -5.76 4.67 -2.08
CA VAL A 55 -6.11 4.79 -0.65
C VAL A 55 -5.40 3.71 0.16
N VAL A 56 -5.46 2.45 -0.28
CA VAL A 56 -4.78 1.33 0.38
C VAL A 56 -3.27 1.53 0.38
N GLY A 57 -2.69 2.00 -0.72
CA GLY A 57 -1.26 2.26 -0.82
C GLY A 57 -0.78 3.34 0.15
N ILE A 58 -1.53 4.44 0.28
CA ILE A 58 -1.24 5.51 1.25
C ILE A 58 -1.33 4.96 2.69
N ILE A 59 -2.38 4.20 3.00
CA ILE A 59 -2.55 3.59 4.32
C ILE A 59 -1.38 2.65 4.63
N ALA A 60 -0.95 1.82 3.67
CA ALA A 60 0.18 0.92 3.84
C ALA A 60 1.49 1.66 4.13
N VAL A 61 1.77 2.77 3.43
CA VAL A 61 2.93 3.63 3.71
C VAL A 61 2.83 4.26 5.10
N LEU A 62 1.66 4.78 5.47
CA LEU A 62 1.44 5.39 6.79
C LEU A 62 1.59 4.35 7.91
N CYS A 63 1.00 3.17 7.78
CA CYS A 63 1.17 2.08 8.73
C CYS A 63 2.64 1.66 8.84
N SER A 64 3.36 1.62 7.71
CA SER A 64 4.78 1.27 7.69
C SER A 64 5.68 2.29 8.40
N LEU A 65 5.29 3.56 8.43
CA LEU A 65 6.09 4.65 9.02
C LEU A 65 5.67 5.00 10.46
N LEU A 66 4.37 5.01 10.76
CA LEU A 66 3.83 5.53 12.01
C LEU A 66 3.65 4.46 13.10
N VAL A 67 3.40 3.20 12.74
CA VAL A 67 3.16 2.14 13.73
C VAL A 67 4.48 1.70 14.34
N GLU A 68 4.55 1.59 15.67
CA GLU A 68 5.75 1.19 16.40
C GLU A 68 6.03 -0.31 16.26
N ASP A 69 4.99 -1.14 16.42
CA ASP A 69 5.04 -2.59 16.23
C ASP A 69 4.34 -3.02 14.94
N LEU A 70 5.12 -3.36 13.93
CA LEU A 70 4.60 -3.84 12.65
C LEU A 70 4.21 -5.32 12.70
N SER A 71 4.47 -6.03 13.80
CA SER A 71 4.25 -7.48 13.91
C SER A 71 2.76 -7.88 13.85
N ASP A 72 1.86 -6.98 14.28
CA ASP A 72 0.41 -7.19 14.22
C ASP A 72 -0.20 -6.70 12.90
N VAL A 73 0.52 -5.85 12.15
CA VAL A 73 0.06 -5.29 10.86
C VAL A 73 0.56 -6.13 9.68
N TRP A 74 1.78 -6.65 9.78
CA TRP A 74 2.42 -7.46 8.74
C TRP A 74 2.72 -8.85 9.28
N CYS A 75 2.39 -9.88 8.51
CA CYS A 75 2.56 -11.27 8.91
C CYS A 75 3.98 -11.53 9.44
N ARG A 76 4.06 -11.92 10.72
CA ARG A 76 5.29 -12.42 11.32
C ARG A 76 5.63 -13.77 10.68
N SER A 77 6.86 -13.92 10.18
CA SER A 77 7.37 -15.25 9.83
C SER A 77 7.21 -16.17 11.06
N PRO A 78 6.55 -17.35 10.93
CA PRO A 78 6.33 -18.23 12.06
C PRO A 78 7.68 -18.56 12.68
N ARG A 79 7.81 -18.23 13.97
CA ARG A 79 9.02 -18.51 14.74
C ARG A 79 9.18 -20.03 14.71
N ARG A 80 10.17 -20.56 13.98
CA ARG A 80 10.52 -21.98 14.07
C ARG A 80 10.95 -22.20 15.52
N TRP A 81 10.10 -22.84 16.31
CA TRP A 81 10.47 -23.35 17.62
C TRP A 81 11.61 -24.34 17.37
N LYS A 82 12.78 -24.05 17.95
CA LYS A 82 13.86 -25.02 18.08
C LYS A 82 13.55 -25.93 19.24
#